data_AF-A0A973RBA6-F1
#
_entry.id   AF-A0A973RBA6-F1
#
_cell.length_a   1.000
_cell.length_b   1.000
_cell.length_c   1.000
_cell.angle_alpha   90.00
_cell.angle_beta   90.00
_cell.angle_gamma   90.00
#
_symmetry.space_group_name_H-M   'P 1'
#
loop_
_entity.id
_entity.type
_entity.pdbx_description
1 polymer ?
#
loop_
_entity_poly.entity_id
_entity_poly.type
_entity_poly.pdbx_seq_one_letter_code
_entity_poly.pdbx_strand_id
1 'polypeptide(L)'
;GALGADVVHDPDRGLNTALRTGAAHAVRVAPGDAVGALQADLPALRPAELAAALTAAAEFDQSFVPDALEIGTTFYGVRPGRPFTPRFGGESRAKHLAGGAKELCVPGIDSVRRDVDTPDDLRAALALGLGRHTAAVVADLWPDA
;
A
#
# COMPACT_ATOMS: atom_id res chain seq x y z
N GLY A 1 -17.98 -5.75 -13.91
CA GLY A 1 -17.75 -4.42 -14.51
C GLY A 1 -16.44 -3.86 -13.99
N ALA A 2 -15.81 -2.92 -14.70
CA ALA A 2 -14.59 -2.26 -14.23
C ALA A 2 -14.88 -1.47 -12.94
N LEU A 3 -13.91 -1.45 -12.02
CA LEU A 3 -14.04 -0.80 -10.70
C LEU A 3 -13.77 0.72 -10.74
N GLY A 4 -13.58 1.31 -11.92
CA GLY A 4 -13.37 2.75 -12.10
C GLY A 4 -11.93 3.24 -11.98
N ALA A 5 -10.94 2.34 -11.97
CA ALA A 5 -9.52 2.69 -11.98
C ALA A 5 -8.96 2.79 -13.41
N ASP A 6 -8.04 3.73 -13.63
CA ASP A 6 -7.21 3.78 -14.83
C ASP A 6 -6.18 2.65 -14.81
N VAL A 7 -6.11 1.88 -15.90
CA VAL A 7 -5.18 0.75 -16.02
C VAL A 7 -4.00 1.16 -16.88
N VAL A 8 -2.81 1.07 -16.31
CA VAL A 8 -1.54 1.36 -16.99
C VAL A 8 -0.81 0.04 -17.25
N HIS A 9 -0.27 -0.13 -18.46
CA HIS A 9 0.48 -1.32 -18.83
C HIS A 9 1.73 -1.48 -17.96
N ASP A 10 1.97 -2.69 -17.43
CA ASP A 10 3.19 -3.01 -16.68
C ASP A 10 4.39 -3.05 -17.66
N PRO A 11 5.47 -2.29 -17.43
CA PRO A 11 6.64 -2.33 -18.29
C PRO A 11 7.43 -3.66 -18.25
N ASP A 12 7.05 -4.64 -17.43
CA ASP A 12 7.70 -5.95 -17.24
C ASP A 12 9.17 -5.83 -16.82
N ARG A 13 9.47 -4.82 -15.99
CA ARG A 13 10.83 -4.47 -15.52
C ARG A 13 10.92 -4.37 -14.00
N GLY A 14 10.10 -5.16 -13.33
CA GLY A 14 10.04 -5.28 -11.88
C GLY A 14 9.20 -4.18 -11.20
N LEU A 15 8.80 -4.49 -9.96
CA LEU A 15 7.83 -3.73 -9.18
C LEU A 15 8.10 -2.22 -9.13
N ASN A 16 9.31 -1.81 -8.74
CA ASN A 16 9.62 -0.38 -8.60
C ASN A 16 9.54 0.37 -9.94
N THR A 17 9.78 -0.29 -11.07
CA THR A 17 9.64 0.30 -12.41
C THR A 17 8.16 0.42 -12.79
N ALA A 18 7.35 -0.59 -12.49
CA ALA A 18 5.90 -0.53 -12.67
C ALA A 18 5.28 0.60 -11.84
N LEU A 19 5.65 0.72 -10.55
CA LEU A 19 5.19 1.79 -9.66
C LEU A 19 5.56 3.18 -10.18
N ARG A 20 6.80 3.38 -10.67
CA ARG A 20 7.19 4.67 -11.29
C ARG A 20 6.40 4.96 -12.57
N THR A 21 6.06 3.93 -13.35
CA THR A 21 5.25 4.08 -14.58
C THR A 21 3.82 4.50 -14.24
N GLY A 22 3.20 3.86 -13.26
CA GLY A 22 1.89 4.24 -12.72
C GLY A 22 1.90 5.65 -12.12
N ALA A 23 2.91 5.98 -11.31
CA ALA A 23 3.08 7.32 -10.74
C ALA A 23 3.20 8.41 -11.82
N ALA A 24 3.99 8.16 -12.87
CA ALA A 24 4.11 9.09 -13.99
C ALA A 24 2.78 9.28 -14.73
N HIS A 25 1.93 8.24 -14.82
CA HIS A 25 0.58 8.37 -15.36
C HIS A 25 -0.32 9.20 -14.44
N ALA A 26 -0.34 8.90 -13.13
CA ALA A 26 -1.13 9.64 -12.14
C ALA A 26 -0.83 11.14 -12.14
N VAL A 27 0.45 11.54 -12.20
CA VAL A 27 0.87 12.94 -12.29
C VAL A 27 0.37 13.63 -13.57
N ARG A 28 0.25 12.91 -14.69
CA ARG A 28 -0.30 13.47 -15.94
C ARG A 28 -1.81 13.69 -15.84
N VAL A 29 -2.52 12.80 -15.15
CA VAL A 29 -3.99 12.88 -15.00
C VAL A 29 -4.38 13.96 -13.98
N ALA A 30 -3.63 14.06 -12.88
CA ALA A 30 -3.84 15.06 -11.82
C ALA A 30 -2.54 15.83 -11.52
N PRO A 31 -2.16 16.80 -12.37
CA PRO A 31 -0.98 17.60 -12.12
C PRO A 31 -1.14 18.44 -10.85
N GLY A 32 -0.19 18.33 -9.92
CA GLY A 32 -0.20 19.09 -8.66
C GLY A 32 -0.68 18.29 -7.45
N ASP A 33 -1.15 17.06 -7.64
CA ASP A 33 -1.55 16.18 -6.54
C ASP A 33 -0.36 15.36 -6.00
N ALA A 34 -0.51 14.89 -4.75
CA ALA A 34 0.43 13.96 -4.14
C ALA A 34 0.32 12.58 -4.81
N VAL A 35 1.40 11.81 -4.77
CA VAL A 35 1.44 10.47 -5.38
C VAL A 35 1.85 9.44 -4.36
N GLY A 36 1.15 8.31 -4.34
CA GLY A 36 1.48 7.18 -3.49
C GLY A 36 1.34 5.84 -4.20
N ALA A 37 2.09 4.86 -3.72
CA ALA A 37 1.89 3.45 -4.01
C ALA A 37 1.33 2.76 -2.76
N LEU A 38 0.30 1.94 -2.95
CA LEU A 38 -0.33 1.10 -1.94
C LEU A 38 -0.25 -0.35 -2.42
N GLN A 39 0.08 -1.27 -1.52
CA GLN A 39 0.07 -2.70 -1.80
C GLN A 39 -1.35 -3.18 -2.14
N ALA A 40 -1.45 -4.18 -3.01
CA ALA A 40 -2.73 -4.63 -3.59
C ALA A 40 -3.38 -5.78 -2.79
N ASP A 41 -2.67 -6.33 -1.82
CA ASP A 41 -2.99 -7.51 -1.02
C ASP A 41 -3.37 -7.13 0.43
N LEU A 42 -4.08 -6.01 0.58
CA LEU A 42 -4.63 -5.53 1.86
C LEU A 42 -6.14 -5.86 1.96
N PRO A 43 -6.56 -7.14 2.10
CA PRO A 43 -7.96 -7.51 1.98
C PRO A 43 -8.84 -7.02 3.13
N ALA A 44 -8.25 -6.59 4.24
CA ALA A 44 -8.94 -6.01 5.38
C ALA A 44 -8.97 -4.47 5.35
N LEU A 45 -8.40 -3.82 4.31
CA LEU A 45 -8.20 -2.37 4.25
C LEU A 45 -9.50 -1.58 4.48
N ARG A 46 -9.44 -0.63 5.43
CA ARG A 46 -10.57 0.24 5.77
C ARG A 46 -10.36 1.66 5.25
N PRO A 47 -11.39 2.28 4.62
CA PRO A 47 -11.29 3.65 4.13
C PRO A 47 -10.88 4.68 5.18
N ALA A 48 -11.42 4.57 6.40
CA ALA A 48 -11.11 5.52 7.49
C ALA A 48 -9.65 5.44 7.94
N GLU A 49 -9.09 4.23 8.01
CA GLU A 49 -7.69 4.01 8.38
C GLU A 49 -6.74 4.49 7.27
N LEU A 50 -7.07 4.23 6.01
CA LEU A 50 -6.34 4.77 4.87
C LEU A 50 -6.38 6.32 4.86
N ALA A 51 -7.53 6.93 5.13
CA ALA A 51 -7.66 8.39 5.20
C ALA A 51 -6.78 8.99 6.30
N ALA A 52 -6.67 8.34 7.46
CA ALA A 52 -5.78 8.74 8.54
C ALA A 52 -4.30 8.65 8.12
N ALA A 53 -3.91 7.54 7.48
CA ALA A 53 -2.56 7.36 6.95
C ALA A 53 -2.19 8.43 5.90
N LEU A 54 -3.10 8.72 4.95
CA LEU A 54 -2.91 9.74 3.92
C LEU A 54 -2.83 11.16 4.51
N THR A 55 -3.64 11.45 5.54
CA THR A 55 -3.58 12.73 6.26
C THR A 55 -2.22 12.94 6.92
N ALA A 56 -1.72 11.91 7.63
CA ALA A 56 -0.39 11.97 8.25
C ALA A 56 0.73 12.05 7.20
N ALA A 57 0.59 11.32 6.07
CA ALA A 57 1.56 11.34 4.98
C ALA A 57 1.73 12.75 4.39
N ALA A 58 0.67 13.56 4.38
CA ALA A 58 0.69 14.91 3.85
C ALA A 58 1.63 15.85 4.63
N GLU A 59 2.02 15.53 5.87
CA GLU A 59 2.94 16.37 6.67
C GLU A 59 4.41 16.29 6.22
N PHE A 60 4.78 15.30 5.40
CA PHE A 60 6.17 15.01 5.05
C PHE A 60 6.40 15.01 3.54
N ASP A 61 7.59 15.42 3.09
CA ASP A 61 7.97 15.39 1.67
C ASP A 61 7.87 13.98 1.05
N GLN A 62 8.27 12.98 1.82
CA GLN A 62 8.13 11.56 1.52
C GLN A 62 7.90 10.79 2.81
N SER A 63 6.98 9.83 2.78
CA SER A 63 6.62 9.03 3.94
C SER A 63 6.16 7.63 3.55
N PHE A 64 6.12 6.73 4.52
CA PHE A 64 5.68 5.36 4.28
C PHE A 64 5.04 4.75 5.53
N VAL A 65 4.20 3.73 5.33
CA VAL A 65 3.64 2.88 6.38
C VAL A 65 4.32 1.51 6.29
N PRO A 66 4.99 1.02 7.35
CA PRO A 66 5.54 -0.32 7.34
C PRO A 66 4.42 -1.36 7.41
N ASP A 67 4.72 -2.55 6.91
CA ASP A 67 3.86 -3.73 7.09
C ASP A 67 3.74 -4.11 8.57
N ALA A 68 2.92 -5.11 8.85
CA ALA A 68 2.66 -5.55 10.22
C ALA A 68 3.81 -6.35 10.85
N LEU A 69 4.74 -6.87 10.05
CA LEU A 69 5.98 -7.50 10.52
C LEU A 69 7.11 -6.49 10.73
N GLU A 70 6.88 -5.23 10.35
CA GLU A 70 7.83 -4.12 10.32
C GLU A 70 9.13 -4.41 9.54
N ILE A 71 9.04 -5.16 8.44
CA ILE A 71 10.13 -5.48 7.52
C ILE A 71 9.89 -4.79 6.17
N GLY A 72 8.66 -4.91 5.68
CA GLY A 72 8.18 -4.41 4.42
C GLY A 72 7.55 -3.02 4.50
N THR A 73 6.77 -2.70 3.48
CA THR A 73 6.07 -1.42 3.35
C THR A 73 4.77 -1.68 2.61
N THR A 74 3.67 -1.23 3.17
CA THR A 74 2.34 -1.34 2.54
C THR A 74 1.96 -0.07 1.79
N PHE A 75 2.47 1.09 2.22
CA PHE A 75 2.26 2.37 1.56
C PHE A 75 3.53 3.20 1.49
N TYR A 76 3.82 3.81 0.35
CA TYR A 76 4.87 4.83 0.18
C TYR A 76 4.29 6.02 -0.60
N GLY A 77 4.46 7.24 -0.12
CA GLY A 77 3.92 8.44 -0.74
C GLY A 77 4.86 9.64 -0.70
N VAL A 78 4.67 10.55 -1.66
CA VAL A 78 5.43 11.79 -1.79
C VAL A 78 4.50 12.98 -2.07
N ARG A 79 4.89 14.16 -1.58
CA ARG A 79 4.20 15.41 -1.86
C ARG A 79 4.35 15.84 -3.32
N PRO A 80 3.47 16.73 -3.83
CA PRO A 80 3.59 17.27 -5.18
C PRO A 80 4.99 17.86 -5.44
N GLY A 81 5.54 17.59 -6.63
CA GLY A 81 6.86 18.08 -7.03
C GLY A 81 8.05 17.38 -6.38
N ARG A 82 7.83 16.40 -5.49
CA ARG A 82 8.91 15.57 -4.92
C ARG A 82 9.19 14.35 -5.80
N PRO A 83 10.45 13.89 -5.91
CA PRO A 83 10.78 12.68 -6.65
C PRO A 83 10.09 11.44 -6.06
N PHE A 84 9.37 10.69 -6.88
CA PHE A 84 8.78 9.41 -6.48
C PHE A 84 9.79 8.26 -6.68
N THR A 85 10.49 7.88 -5.62
CA THR A 85 11.58 6.89 -5.66
C THR A 85 11.30 5.68 -4.75
N PRO A 86 10.26 4.88 -5.04
CA PRO A 86 9.93 3.71 -4.24
C PRO A 86 11.05 2.66 -4.28
N ARG A 87 11.20 1.93 -3.16
CA ARG A 87 12.20 0.87 -2.97
C ARG A 87 11.56 -0.38 -2.34
N PHE A 88 10.40 -0.79 -2.86
CA PHE A 88 9.71 -2.01 -2.44
C PHE A 88 10.51 -3.29 -2.75
N GLY A 89 10.20 -4.35 -1.99
CA GLY A 89 10.82 -5.67 -2.06
C GLY A 89 11.87 -5.91 -0.97
N GLY A 90 11.85 -7.11 -0.37
CA GLY A 90 12.71 -7.47 0.76
C GLY A 90 12.52 -6.53 1.95
N GLU A 91 13.62 -6.10 2.57
CA GLU A 91 13.67 -5.14 3.68
C GLU A 91 13.33 -3.69 3.24
N SER A 92 12.16 -3.50 2.63
CA SER A 92 11.77 -2.21 2.04
C SER A 92 11.58 -1.10 3.08
N ARG A 93 11.20 -1.43 4.32
CA ARG A 93 11.21 -0.47 5.44
C ARG A 93 12.58 0.18 5.60
N ALA A 94 13.62 -0.64 5.73
CA ALA A 94 15.00 -0.16 5.92
C ALA A 94 15.47 0.66 4.70
N LYS A 95 15.12 0.24 3.48
CA LYS A 95 15.46 0.96 2.25
C LYS A 95 14.78 2.32 2.14
N HIS A 96 13.53 2.44 2.58
CA HIS A 96 12.77 3.69 2.63
C HIS A 96 13.32 4.64 3.71
N LEU A 97 13.61 4.12 4.92
CA LEU A 97 14.28 4.88 5.98
C LEU A 97 15.64 5.43 5.51
N ALA A 98 16.49 4.59 4.92
CA ALA A 98 17.77 5.00 4.37
C ALA A 98 17.63 5.97 3.18
N GLY A 99 16.47 5.99 2.52
CA GLY A 99 16.10 6.96 1.48
C GLY A 99 15.60 8.30 2.03
N GLY A 100 15.49 8.46 3.35
CA GLY A 100 14.99 9.65 4.00
C GLY A 100 13.46 9.76 4.03
N ALA A 101 12.73 8.67 3.78
CA ALA A 101 11.28 8.65 3.93
C ALA A 101 10.90 8.57 5.40
N LYS A 102 9.91 9.37 5.80
CA LYS A 102 9.40 9.36 7.18
C LYS A 102 8.51 8.13 7.40
N GLU A 103 8.89 7.28 8.35
CA GLU A 103 8.01 6.23 8.85
C GLU A 103 6.83 6.85 9.60
N LEU A 104 5.61 6.49 9.19
CA LEU A 104 4.37 6.97 9.79
C LEU A 104 3.95 6.11 10.98
N CYS A 105 3.92 6.72 12.16
CA CYS A 105 3.47 6.11 13.41
C CYS A 105 2.03 6.51 13.74
N VAL A 106 1.09 6.23 12.84
CA VAL A 106 -0.33 6.48 13.07
C VAL A 106 -0.92 5.30 13.87
N PRO A 107 -1.60 5.53 15.01
CA PRO A 107 -2.28 4.47 15.74
C PRO A 107 -3.59 4.07 15.04
N GLY A 108 -4.00 2.81 15.20
CA GLY A 108 -5.30 2.33 14.74
C GLY A 108 -5.45 2.22 13.22
N ILE A 109 -4.35 1.99 12.50
CA ILE A 109 -4.34 1.75 11.04
C ILE A 109 -3.94 0.31 10.70
N ASP A 110 -4.29 -0.65 11.55
CA ASP A 110 -3.84 -2.04 11.43
C ASP A 110 -4.25 -2.67 10.09
N SER A 111 -5.38 -2.26 9.51
CA SER A 111 -5.81 -2.73 8.19
C SER A 111 -4.96 -2.21 7.04
N VAL A 112 -4.27 -1.07 7.23
CA VAL A 112 -3.32 -0.51 6.25
C VAL A 112 -1.98 -1.23 6.34
N ARG A 113 -1.63 -1.78 7.50
CA ARG A 113 -0.37 -2.50 7.75
C ARG A 113 -0.43 -3.98 7.38
N ARG A 114 -1.63 -4.55 7.24
CA ARG A 114 -1.81 -5.99 7.05
C ARG A 114 -1.95 -6.37 5.57
N ASP A 115 -0.80 -6.54 4.92
CA ASP A 115 -0.68 -7.35 3.71
C ASP A 115 -0.81 -8.84 4.02
N VAL A 116 -1.05 -9.64 2.98
CA VAL A 116 -1.32 -11.08 3.09
C VAL A 116 -0.46 -11.83 2.10
N ASP A 117 0.71 -12.26 2.57
CA ASP A 117 1.63 -13.14 1.84
C ASP A 117 1.51 -14.60 2.28
N THR A 118 1.12 -14.83 3.54
CA THR A 118 1.12 -16.16 4.16
C THR A 118 -0.25 -16.56 4.72
N PRO A 119 -0.47 -17.86 4.97
CA PRO A 119 -1.64 -18.35 5.72
C PRO A 119 -1.85 -17.67 7.07
N ASP A 120 -0.77 -17.34 7.80
CA ASP A 120 -0.86 -16.66 9.10
C ASP A 120 -1.30 -15.21 8.95
N ASP A 121 -0.83 -14.51 7.90
CA ASP A 121 -1.29 -13.16 7.59
C ASP A 121 -2.78 -13.13 7.26
N LEU A 122 -3.26 -14.15 6.53
CA LEU A 122 -4.69 -14.27 6.22
C LEU A 122 -5.53 -14.45 7.49
N ARG A 123 -5.09 -15.27 8.46
CA ARG A 123 -5.77 -15.39 9.76
C ARG A 123 -5.79 -14.07 10.53
N ALA A 124 -4.69 -13.32 10.50
CA ALA A 124 -4.64 -11.99 11.10
C ALA A 124 -5.59 -11.00 10.39
N ALA A 125 -5.66 -11.04 9.06
CA ALA A 125 -6.58 -10.22 8.28
C ALA A 125 -8.06 -10.62 8.51
N LEU A 126 -8.35 -11.91 8.73
CA LEU A 126 -9.67 -12.39 9.16
C LEU A 126 -10.10 -11.76 10.48
N ALA A 127 -9.20 -11.73 11.47
CA ALA A 127 -9.47 -11.09 12.76
C ALA A 127 -9.72 -9.58 12.65
N LEU A 128 -9.11 -8.91 11.65
CA LEU A 128 -9.40 -7.50 11.33
C LEU A 128 -10.71 -7.31 10.55
N GLY A 129 -11.24 -8.37 9.92
CA GLY A 129 -12.42 -8.34 9.08
C GLY A 129 -12.10 -8.11 7.60
N LEU A 130 -12.22 -9.16 6.79
CA LEU A 130 -11.99 -9.12 5.36
C LEU A 130 -13.10 -8.36 4.61
N GLY A 131 -12.72 -7.76 3.48
CA GLY A 131 -13.66 -7.31 2.47
C GLY A 131 -14.44 -8.47 1.84
N ARG A 132 -15.68 -8.19 1.40
CA ARG A 132 -16.64 -9.20 0.88
C ARG A 132 -16.08 -10.13 -0.21
N HIS A 133 -15.17 -9.64 -1.05
CA HIS A 133 -14.64 -10.42 -2.18
C HIS A 133 -13.66 -11.49 -1.68
N THR A 134 -12.71 -11.12 -0.81
CA THR A 134 -11.80 -12.07 -0.19
C THR A 134 -12.53 -13.01 0.77
N ALA A 135 -13.49 -12.49 1.56
CA ALA A 135 -14.30 -13.31 2.47
C ALA A 135 -15.05 -14.43 1.74
N ALA A 136 -15.61 -14.16 0.56
CA ALA A 136 -16.30 -15.17 -0.24
C ALA A 136 -15.34 -16.27 -0.73
N VAL A 137 -14.13 -15.91 -1.15
CA VAL A 137 -13.10 -16.86 -1.60
C VAL A 137 -12.58 -17.70 -0.42
N VAL A 138 -12.38 -17.10 0.75
CA VAL A 138 -11.97 -17.82 1.96
C VAL A 138 -13.04 -18.82 2.38
N ALA A 139 -14.31 -18.44 2.38
CA ALA A 139 -15.41 -19.35 2.73
C ALA A 139 -15.50 -20.57 1.80
N ASP A 140 -15.11 -20.42 0.53
CA ASP A 140 -15.10 -21.50 -0.47
C ASP A 140 -13.86 -22.40 -0.37
N LEU A 141 -12.67 -21.78 -0.30
CA LEU A 141 -11.39 -22.50 -0.41
C LEU A 141 -10.78 -22.89 0.93
N TRP A 142 -11.22 -22.26 2.02
CA TRP A 142 -10.70 -22.48 3.37
C TRP A 142 -11.85 -22.42 4.40
N PRO A 143 -12.80 -23.37 4.36
CA PRO A 143 -14.01 -23.33 5.19
C PRO A 143 -13.74 -23.46 6.69
N ASP A 144 -12.60 -24.02 7.08
CA ASP A 144 -12.17 -24.18 8.47
C ASP A 144 -11.24 -23.06 8.97
N ALA A 145 -11.15 -21.94 8.24
CA ALA A 145 -10.30 -20.78 8.59
C ALA A 145 -10.79 -20.03 9.84
#